data_AF-A0A1C1C9V2-F1
#
_entry.id   AF-A0A1C1C9V2-F1
#
_cell.length_a   1.000
_cell.length_b   1.000
_cell.length_c   1.000
_cell.angle_alpha   90.00
_cell.angle_beta   90.00
_cell.angle_gamma   90.00
#
_symmetry.space_group_name_H-M   'P 1'
#
loop_
_entity.id
_entity.type
_entity.pdbx_description
1 polymer ?
#
loop_
_entity_poly.entity_id
_entity_poly.type
_entity_poly.pdbx_seq_one_letter_code
_entity_poly.pdbx_strand_id
1 'polypeptide(L)'
;MLIHNPALADEVAALNAIYGDGVLVASFSNEHHTTLSLKLPAFAFAFLLRVLNDYPQSPPEMLGVDDLVESLKPEVQQAAVYLGACMRAVHCPETVSLFDTIEEFHTIYRSLHPESQQSDGPDHASEEKPASRAEILKDLALRARAKTDVKSTNRLAGESPFDIVDCSACLESFFRIDTANLQCKHSFCDDCLRDLSTGPALANPDA
;
A
#
# COMPACT_ATOMS: atom_id res chain seq x y z
N MET A 1 1.93 -1.55 -25.98
CA MET A 1 3.12 -0.80 -25.54
C MET A 1 4.19 -1.81 -25.15
N LEU A 2 5.47 -1.58 -25.44
CA LEU A 2 6.54 -2.52 -25.10
C LEU A 2 7.06 -2.24 -23.68
N ILE A 3 7.06 -3.24 -22.81
CA ILE A 3 7.70 -3.17 -21.48
C ILE A 3 9.18 -3.51 -21.66
N HIS A 4 10.08 -2.62 -21.23
CA HIS A 4 11.53 -2.79 -21.43
C HIS A 4 12.15 -3.88 -20.55
N ASN A 5 11.63 -4.05 -19.33
CA ASN A 5 12.07 -5.11 -18.43
C ASN A 5 11.41 -6.44 -18.84
N PRO A 6 12.18 -7.48 -19.23
CA PRO A 6 11.63 -8.73 -19.71
C PRO A 6 10.89 -9.52 -18.62
N ALA A 7 11.42 -9.56 -17.39
CA ALA A 7 10.77 -10.26 -16.28
C ALA A 7 9.41 -9.65 -15.95
N LEU A 8 9.32 -8.31 -15.97
CA LEU A 8 8.07 -7.60 -15.80
C LEU A 8 7.10 -7.83 -16.96
N ALA A 9 7.61 -7.87 -18.20
CA ALA A 9 6.80 -8.14 -19.38
C ALA A 9 6.14 -9.53 -19.31
N ASP A 10 6.93 -10.54 -18.94
CA ASP A 10 6.47 -11.92 -18.77
C ASP A 10 5.44 -12.03 -17.64
N GLU A 11 5.69 -11.37 -16.50
CA GLU A 11 4.78 -11.36 -15.36
C GLU A 11 3.46 -10.65 -15.69
N VAL A 12 3.49 -9.49 -16.35
CA VAL A 12 2.28 -8.79 -16.79
C VAL A 12 1.46 -9.64 -17.76
N ALA A 13 2.12 -10.35 -18.68
CA ALA A 13 1.43 -11.28 -19.58
C ALA A 13 0.78 -12.44 -18.82
N ALA A 14 1.48 -13.03 -17.85
CA ALA A 14 0.95 -14.10 -17.01
C ALA A 14 -0.24 -13.63 -16.16
N LEU A 15 -0.17 -12.44 -15.56
CA LEU A 15 -1.24 -11.90 -14.72
C LEU A 15 -2.49 -11.54 -15.50
N ASN A 16 -2.35 -10.97 -16.70
CA ASN A 16 -3.49 -10.75 -17.59
C ASN A 16 -4.12 -12.07 -18.05
N ALA A 17 -3.33 -13.15 -18.22
CA ALA A 17 -3.89 -14.46 -18.52
C ALA A 17 -4.67 -15.08 -17.33
N ILE A 18 -4.29 -14.76 -16.09
CA ILE A 18 -4.95 -15.28 -14.87
C ILE A 18 -6.22 -14.50 -14.52
N TYR A 19 -6.12 -13.17 -14.46
CA TYR A 19 -7.20 -12.30 -13.98
C TYR A 19 -8.08 -11.73 -15.10
N GLY A 20 -7.67 -11.90 -16.36
CA GLY A 20 -8.33 -11.37 -17.54
C GLY A 20 -7.57 -10.25 -18.21
N ASP A 21 -7.82 -10.07 -19.51
CA ASP A 21 -7.13 -9.08 -20.32
C ASP A 21 -7.36 -7.65 -19.79
N GLY A 22 -6.28 -6.89 -19.69
CA GLY A 22 -6.32 -5.47 -19.32
C GLY A 22 -6.38 -5.20 -17.81
N VAL A 23 -6.19 -6.20 -16.97
CA VAL A 23 -6.03 -6.02 -15.51
C VAL A 23 -4.74 -5.26 -15.21
N LEU A 24 -3.64 -5.59 -15.90
CA LEU A 24 -2.38 -4.85 -15.84
C LEU A 24 -2.04 -4.26 -17.20
N VAL A 25 -2.01 -2.94 -17.27
CA VAL A 25 -1.69 -2.19 -18.49
C VAL A 25 -0.51 -1.27 -18.23
N ALA A 26 0.54 -1.40 -19.03
CA ALA A 26 1.64 -0.46 -19.01
C ALA A 26 1.23 0.86 -19.72
N SER A 27 1.21 1.96 -18.97
CA SER A 27 0.88 3.30 -19.48
C SER A 27 2.11 4.08 -19.92
N PHE A 28 3.28 3.74 -19.35
CA PHE A 28 4.57 4.31 -19.70
C PHE A 28 5.68 3.27 -19.49
N SER A 29 6.70 3.22 -20.35
CA SER A 29 7.89 2.37 -20.16
C SER A 29 9.08 2.97 -20.89
N ASN A 30 10.21 3.06 -20.20
CA ASN A 30 11.52 3.44 -20.74
C ASN A 30 12.63 2.60 -20.11
N GLU A 31 13.89 2.94 -20.39
CA GLU A 31 15.08 2.23 -19.87
C GLU A 31 15.24 2.31 -18.34
N HIS A 32 14.50 3.19 -17.66
CA HIS A 32 14.62 3.42 -16.22
C HIS A 32 13.48 2.80 -15.41
N HIS A 33 12.24 2.92 -15.89
CA HIS A 33 11.08 2.39 -15.21
C HIS A 33 9.89 2.17 -16.16
N THR A 34 8.95 1.37 -15.68
CA THR A 34 7.64 1.15 -16.27
C THR A 34 6.57 1.61 -15.29
N THR A 35 5.60 2.38 -15.78
CA THR A 35 4.39 2.70 -15.03
C THR A 35 3.27 1.76 -15.45
N LEU A 36 2.69 1.06 -14.47
CA LEU A 36 1.58 0.14 -14.66
C LEU A 36 0.30 0.73 -14.07
N SER A 37 -0.82 0.46 -14.73
CA SER A 37 -2.16 0.63 -14.21
C SER A 37 -2.72 -0.76 -13.89
N LEU A 38 -3.06 -0.99 -12.63
CA LEU A 38 -3.64 -2.22 -12.11
C LEU A 38 -5.13 -2.00 -11.81
N LYS A 39 -6.01 -2.58 -12.62
CA LYS A 39 -7.46 -2.51 -12.47
C LYS A 39 -8.00 -3.82 -11.91
N LEU A 40 -8.27 -3.83 -10.60
CA LEU A 40 -8.87 -4.98 -9.93
C LEU A 40 -10.41 -4.93 -10.05
N PRO A 41 -11.10 -6.06 -10.32
CA PRO A 41 -12.55 -6.08 -10.56
C PRO A 41 -13.41 -5.54 -9.40
N ALA A 42 -12.90 -5.62 -8.17
CA ALA A 42 -13.60 -5.13 -6.97
C ALA A 42 -13.57 -3.59 -6.82
N PHE A 43 -12.86 -2.87 -7.69
CA PHE A 43 -12.64 -1.43 -7.58
C PHE A 43 -13.03 -0.70 -8.87
N ALA A 44 -13.63 0.49 -8.71
CA ALA A 44 -14.05 1.32 -9.84
C ALA A 44 -12.90 2.13 -10.48
N PHE A 45 -11.74 2.17 -9.81
CA PHE A 45 -10.53 2.90 -10.18
C PHE A 45 -9.37 1.92 -10.39
N ALA A 46 -8.28 2.38 -11.00
CA ALA A 46 -7.06 1.60 -11.14
C ALA A 46 -5.93 2.16 -10.28
N PHE A 47 -5.11 1.26 -9.76
CA PHE A 47 -3.91 1.59 -8.99
C PHE A 47 -2.74 1.87 -9.93
N LEU A 48 -2.01 2.96 -9.70
CA LEU A 48 -0.84 3.35 -10.46
C LEU A 48 0.43 2.92 -9.74
N LEU A 49 1.24 2.12 -10.43
CA LEU A 49 2.47 1.54 -9.91
C LEU A 49 3.66 2.00 -10.74
N ARG A 50 4.80 2.23 -10.10
CA ARG A 50 6.09 2.40 -10.76
C ARG A 50 6.96 1.19 -10.47
N VAL A 51 7.45 0.55 -11.52
CA VAL A 51 8.37 -0.57 -11.43
C VAL A 51 9.70 -0.16 -12.06
N LEU A 52 10.77 -0.15 -11.28
CA LEU A 52 12.10 0.18 -11.78
C LEU A 52 12.61 -0.92 -12.72
N ASN A 53 13.50 -0.56 -13.64
CA ASN A 53 13.99 -1.48 -14.67
C ASN A 53 14.87 -2.62 -14.10
N ASP A 54 15.31 -2.53 -12.84
CA ASP A 54 16.05 -3.59 -12.14
C ASP A 54 15.13 -4.62 -11.44
N TYR A 55 13.80 -4.47 -11.52
CA TYR A 55 12.85 -5.47 -11.03
C TYR A 55 13.16 -6.88 -11.61
N PRO A 56 13.11 -7.97 -10.80
CA PRO A 56 12.61 -8.06 -9.43
C PRO A 56 13.61 -7.71 -8.31
N GLN A 57 14.77 -7.11 -8.60
CA GLN A 57 15.74 -6.73 -7.56
C GLN A 57 15.18 -5.64 -6.62
N SER A 58 14.54 -4.63 -7.21
CA SER A 58 13.86 -3.57 -6.48
C SER A 58 12.34 -3.80 -6.47
N PRO A 59 11.64 -3.49 -5.37
CA PRO A 59 10.20 -3.64 -5.29
C PRO A 59 9.47 -2.66 -6.22
N PRO A 60 8.24 -3.00 -6.67
CA PRO A 60 7.30 -2.03 -7.19
C PRO A 60 6.99 -0.92 -6.16
N GLU A 61 6.71 0.27 -6.67
CA GLU A 61 6.36 1.44 -5.86
C GLU A 61 4.95 1.91 -6.17
N MET A 62 4.18 2.17 -5.13
CA MET A 62 2.83 2.72 -5.26
C MET A 62 2.90 4.22 -5.57
N LEU A 63 2.29 4.66 -6.68
CA LEU A 63 2.17 6.07 -7.04
C LEU A 63 0.86 6.70 -6.58
N GLY A 64 -0.23 5.92 -6.60
CA GLY A 64 -1.57 6.41 -6.29
C GLY A 64 -2.64 5.71 -7.12
N VAL A 65 -3.70 6.42 -7.48
CA VAL A 65 -4.77 5.91 -8.35
C VAL A 65 -4.92 6.79 -9.59
N ASP A 66 -5.50 6.25 -10.65
CA ASP A 66 -5.64 6.94 -11.94
C ASP A 66 -6.74 8.00 -11.95
N ASP A 67 -7.80 7.81 -11.17
CA ASP A 67 -8.91 8.76 -11.04
C ASP A 67 -8.66 9.76 -9.90
N LEU A 68 -8.48 11.03 -10.28
CA LEU A 68 -8.22 12.13 -9.34
C LEU A 68 -9.40 12.37 -8.38
N VAL A 69 -10.64 12.20 -8.83
CA VAL A 69 -11.84 12.41 -7.99
C VAL A 69 -11.95 11.29 -6.97
N GLU A 70 -11.76 10.04 -7.40
CA GLU A 70 -11.76 8.88 -6.50
C GLU A 70 -10.60 8.94 -5.51
N SER A 71 -9.44 9.48 -5.90
CA SER A 71 -8.26 9.62 -5.03
C SER A 71 -8.47 10.46 -3.77
N LEU A 72 -9.53 11.29 -3.73
CA LEU A 72 -9.89 12.12 -2.58
C LEU A 72 -10.66 11.34 -1.50
N LYS A 73 -11.18 10.14 -1.84
CA LYS A 73 -11.97 9.33 -0.93
C LYS A 73 -11.06 8.58 0.06
N PRO A 74 -11.33 8.62 1.38
CA PRO A 74 -10.50 7.95 2.38
C PRO A 74 -10.30 6.46 2.13
N GLU A 75 -11.34 5.74 1.70
CA GLU A 75 -11.29 4.31 1.40
C GLU A 75 -10.36 3.98 0.23
N VAL A 76 -10.27 4.87 -0.77
CA VAL A 76 -9.38 4.73 -1.92
C VAL A 76 -7.93 4.96 -1.51
N GLN A 77 -7.70 5.97 -0.68
CA GLN A 77 -6.38 6.26 -0.12
C GLN A 77 -5.89 5.09 0.74
N GLN A 78 -6.76 4.54 1.59
CA GLN A 78 -6.46 3.36 2.40
C GLN A 78 -6.14 2.14 1.52
N ALA A 79 -6.96 1.84 0.52
CA ALA A 79 -6.72 0.75 -0.41
C ALA A 79 -5.35 0.89 -1.10
N ALA A 80 -5.00 2.09 -1.57
CA ALA A 80 -3.72 2.35 -2.18
C ALA A 80 -2.54 2.17 -1.22
N VAL A 81 -2.68 2.62 0.03
CA VAL A 81 -1.68 2.41 1.09
C VAL A 81 -1.47 0.93 1.38
N TYR A 82 -2.55 0.15 1.55
CA TYR A 82 -2.46 -1.27 1.84
C TYR A 82 -1.86 -2.04 0.68
N LEU A 83 -2.23 -1.73 -0.57
CA LEU A 83 -1.63 -2.34 -1.74
C LEU A 83 -0.13 -2.05 -1.81
N GLY A 84 0.28 -0.79 -1.61
CA GLY A 84 1.70 -0.42 -1.57
C GLY A 84 2.47 -1.08 -0.43
N ALA A 85 1.81 -1.33 0.70
CA ALA A 85 2.38 -2.10 1.81
C ALA A 85 2.51 -3.58 1.46
N CYS A 86 1.52 -4.17 0.79
CA CYS A 86 1.57 -5.56 0.31
C CYS A 86 2.75 -5.74 -0.64
N MET A 87 2.96 -4.84 -1.61
CA MET A 87 4.12 -4.87 -2.53
C MET A 87 5.43 -4.97 -1.78
N ARG A 88 5.62 -4.11 -0.76
CA ARG A 88 6.80 -4.15 0.08
C ARG A 88 6.87 -5.43 0.89
N ALA A 89 5.76 -5.87 1.47
CA ALA A 89 5.69 -7.01 2.38
C ALA A 89 5.94 -8.35 1.68
N VAL A 90 5.56 -8.52 0.41
CA VAL A 90 5.77 -9.77 -0.35
C VAL A 90 7.05 -9.77 -1.16
N HIS A 91 7.58 -8.59 -1.54
CA HIS A 91 8.77 -8.49 -2.40
C HIS A 91 9.98 -9.25 -1.85
N CYS A 92 10.55 -10.13 -2.67
CA CYS A 92 11.84 -10.77 -2.41
C CYS A 92 12.74 -10.50 -3.63
N PRO A 93 14.00 -10.06 -3.42
CA PRO A 93 14.93 -9.94 -4.53
C PRO A 93 15.00 -11.22 -5.36
N GLU A 94 15.26 -11.09 -6.65
CA GLU A 94 15.34 -12.19 -7.62
C GLU A 94 14.01 -12.92 -7.93
N THR A 95 12.91 -12.58 -7.26
CA THR A 95 11.60 -13.22 -7.47
C THR A 95 10.52 -12.20 -7.82
N VAL A 96 9.77 -12.47 -8.89
CA VAL A 96 8.62 -11.64 -9.27
C VAL A 96 7.50 -11.79 -8.23
N SER A 97 6.82 -10.69 -7.88
CA SER A 97 5.95 -10.63 -6.70
C SER A 97 4.61 -9.92 -6.91
N LEU A 98 4.24 -9.53 -8.14
CA LEU A 98 2.97 -8.84 -8.39
C LEU A 98 1.78 -9.79 -8.20
N PHE A 99 1.92 -11.08 -8.52
CA PHE A 99 0.90 -12.08 -8.21
C PHE A 99 0.64 -12.15 -6.70
N ASP A 100 1.70 -12.38 -5.91
CA ASP A 100 1.61 -12.47 -4.45
C ASP A 100 1.08 -11.16 -3.85
N THR A 101 1.42 -10.02 -4.44
CA THR A 101 0.92 -8.71 -4.01
C THR A 101 -0.59 -8.63 -4.15
N ILE A 102 -1.15 -9.06 -5.29
CA ILE A 102 -2.59 -9.00 -5.55
C ILE A 102 -3.34 -9.93 -4.58
N GLU A 103 -2.84 -11.14 -4.38
CA GLU A 103 -3.48 -12.13 -3.50
C GLU A 103 -3.41 -11.72 -2.02
N GLU A 104 -2.27 -11.21 -1.57
CA GLU A 104 -2.11 -10.65 -0.23
C GLU A 104 -3.07 -9.45 -0.04
N PHE A 105 -3.13 -8.55 -1.02
CA PHE A 105 -4.01 -7.39 -0.95
C PHE A 105 -5.49 -7.80 -0.88
N HIS A 106 -5.93 -8.77 -1.68
CA HIS A 106 -7.28 -9.31 -1.59
C HIS A 106 -7.58 -9.88 -0.19
N THR A 107 -6.63 -10.59 0.40
CA THR A 107 -6.76 -11.19 1.74
C THR A 107 -6.87 -10.12 2.82
N ILE A 108 -5.99 -9.12 2.79
CA ILE A 108 -6.00 -7.99 3.73
C ILE A 108 -7.29 -7.18 3.56
N TYR A 109 -7.64 -6.80 2.33
CA TYR A 109 -8.79 -5.95 2.07
C TYR A 109 -10.11 -6.59 2.52
N ARG A 110 -10.28 -7.90 2.26
CA ARG A 110 -11.43 -8.69 2.73
C ARG A 110 -11.51 -8.76 4.25
N SER A 111 -10.38 -8.98 4.91
CA SER A 111 -10.31 -9.08 6.36
C SER A 111 -10.62 -7.74 7.06
N LEU A 112 -10.31 -6.62 6.41
CA LEU A 112 -10.58 -5.27 6.90
C LEU A 112 -12.01 -4.78 6.64
N HIS A 113 -12.69 -5.35 5.63
CA HIS A 113 -14.04 -4.93 5.20
C HIS A 113 -15.00 -6.12 5.10
N PRO A 114 -15.31 -6.82 6.21
CA PRO A 114 -16.19 -8.00 6.18
C PRO A 114 -17.62 -7.67 5.71
N GLU A 115 -18.09 -6.43 5.91
CA GLU A 115 -19.44 -5.99 5.50
C GLU A 115 -19.63 -5.93 3.97
N SER A 116 -18.55 -5.94 3.19
CA SER A 116 -18.61 -6.01 1.72
C SER A 116 -19.09 -7.37 1.18
N GLN A 117 -19.28 -8.39 2.04
CA GLN A 117 -19.75 -9.73 1.65
C GLN A 117 -21.10 -10.14 2.26
N GLN A 118 -22.02 -9.22 2.60
CA GLN A 118 -23.40 -9.63 2.90
C GLN A 118 -24.18 -10.05 1.63
N SER A 119 -23.69 -11.08 0.92
CA SER A 119 -24.37 -11.83 -0.13
C SER A 119 -23.63 -13.15 -0.41
N ASP A 120 -23.42 -14.00 0.60
CA ASP A 120 -23.52 -15.46 0.43
C ASP A 120 -23.42 -16.21 1.78
N GLY A 121 -24.46 -17.00 2.07
CA GLY A 121 -24.46 -18.29 2.79
C GLY A 121 -23.85 -18.41 4.20
N PRO A 122 -24.62 -18.87 5.21
CA PRO A 122 -24.08 -19.27 6.50
C PRO A 122 -23.62 -20.73 6.45
N ASP A 123 -22.33 -21.02 6.52
CA ASP A 123 -21.87 -22.30 7.05
C ASP A 123 -20.39 -22.29 7.45
N HIS A 124 -20.13 -22.97 8.57
CA HIS A 124 -18.85 -23.29 9.18
C HIS A 124 -18.17 -22.26 10.10
N ALA A 125 -18.51 -22.44 11.37
CA ALA A 125 -17.75 -22.06 12.56
C ALA A 125 -16.27 -22.47 12.48
N SER A 126 -15.44 -21.47 12.26
CA SER A 126 -14.10 -21.38 12.87
C SER A 126 -14.15 -20.13 13.73
N GLU A 127 -14.35 -20.27 15.03
CA GLU A 127 -14.22 -19.17 16.00
C GLU A 127 -12.73 -18.79 16.18
N GLU A 128 -12.01 -18.56 15.08
CA GLU A 128 -10.87 -17.66 15.14
C GLU A 128 -11.47 -16.28 15.29
N LYS A 129 -11.35 -15.69 16.49
CA LYS A 129 -11.67 -14.29 16.69
C LYS A 129 -11.02 -13.53 15.53
N PRO A 130 -11.79 -12.90 14.62
CA PRO A 130 -11.19 -12.27 13.45
C PRO A 130 -10.11 -11.36 13.99
N ALA A 131 -8.87 -11.58 13.55
CA ALA A 131 -7.74 -10.77 13.97
C ALA A 131 -8.20 -9.32 13.89
N SER A 132 -8.04 -8.57 14.98
CA SER A 132 -8.57 -7.23 15.02
C SER A 132 -7.95 -6.43 13.86
N ARG A 133 -8.70 -5.51 13.25
CA ARG A 133 -8.18 -4.62 12.20
C ARG A 133 -6.80 -4.06 12.54
N ALA A 134 -6.58 -3.70 13.82
CA ALA A 134 -5.31 -3.22 14.33
C ALA A 134 -4.18 -4.28 14.22
N GLU A 135 -4.43 -5.54 14.57
CA GLU A 135 -3.44 -6.63 14.46
C GLU A 135 -3.06 -6.91 13.01
N ILE A 136 -4.03 -6.95 12.11
CA ILE A 136 -3.80 -7.16 10.66
C ILE A 136 -2.92 -6.05 10.09
N LEU A 137 -3.28 -4.79 10.37
CA LEU A 137 -2.53 -3.64 9.88
C LEU A 137 -1.12 -3.57 10.50
N LYS A 138 -0.99 -3.93 11.79
CA LYS A 138 0.31 -3.97 12.47
C LYS A 138 1.21 -5.04 11.86
N ASP A 139 0.71 -6.25 11.63
CA ASP A 139 1.48 -7.32 10.96
C ASP A 139 1.95 -6.89 9.57
N LEU A 140 1.05 -6.33 8.76
CA LEU A 140 1.38 -5.84 7.42
C LEU A 140 2.44 -4.72 7.48
N ALA A 141 2.29 -3.77 8.41
CA ALA A 141 3.25 -2.68 8.60
C ALA A 141 4.64 -3.20 8.98
N LEU A 142 4.73 -4.20 9.87
CA LEU A 142 5.99 -4.82 10.28
C LEU A 142 6.67 -5.54 9.12
N ARG A 143 5.94 -6.36 8.36
CA ARG A 143 6.50 -7.07 7.19
C ARG A 143 6.96 -6.12 6.10
N ALA A 144 6.18 -5.08 5.81
CA ALA A 144 6.55 -4.07 4.84
C ALA A 144 7.80 -3.27 5.26
N ARG A 145 8.00 -3.04 6.57
CA ARG A 145 9.18 -2.35 7.10
C ARG A 145 10.44 -3.19 7.15
N ALA A 146 10.32 -4.47 7.50
CA ALA A 146 11.46 -5.39 7.53
C ALA A 146 12.23 -5.42 6.19
N LYS A 147 11.55 -5.07 5.09
CA LYS A 147 12.10 -5.07 3.74
C LYS A 147 12.68 -3.71 3.29
N THR A 148 12.38 -2.60 3.98
CA THR A 148 12.93 -1.27 3.66
C THR A 148 14.36 -1.04 4.18
N ASP A 149 14.78 -1.73 5.24
CA ASP A 149 16.06 -1.49 5.91
C ASP A 149 17.29 -1.84 5.07
N VAL A 150 17.14 -2.57 3.97
CA VAL A 150 18.29 -3.06 3.19
C VAL A 150 18.86 -2.00 2.23
N LYS A 151 18.16 -0.90 1.90
CA LYS A 151 18.72 0.09 0.95
C LYS A 151 18.20 1.53 0.98
N SER A 152 17.31 1.91 1.91
CA SER A 152 16.68 3.25 1.87
C SER A 152 17.04 4.15 3.05
N THR A 153 18.33 4.45 3.25
CA THR A 153 18.77 5.50 4.18
C THR A 153 18.75 6.92 3.59
N ASN A 154 18.26 7.12 2.35
CA ASN A 154 18.35 8.42 1.67
C ASN A 154 17.04 8.97 1.08
N ARG A 155 15.89 8.33 1.34
CA ARG A 155 14.59 8.98 1.12
C ARG A 155 14.17 9.59 2.44
N LEU A 156 13.76 10.86 2.42
CA LEU A 156 13.09 11.51 3.55
C LEU A 156 11.85 10.68 3.91
N ALA A 157 12.03 9.65 4.75
CA ALA A 157 10.97 8.86 5.32
C ALA A 157 10.10 9.84 6.11
N GLY A 158 8.94 10.23 5.57
CA GLY A 158 8.15 11.30 6.18
C GLY A 158 7.33 12.16 5.24
N GLU A 159 7.45 12.06 3.91
CA GLU A 159 6.67 12.90 2.98
C GLU A 159 5.55 12.17 2.25
N SER A 160 5.58 10.84 2.13
CA SER A 160 4.55 10.13 1.38
C SER A 160 3.35 9.76 2.28
N PRO A 161 2.10 9.96 1.83
CA PRO A 161 0.92 9.44 2.54
C PRO A 161 0.91 7.90 2.64
N PHE A 162 1.74 7.22 1.83
CA PHE A 162 1.93 5.77 1.80
C PHE A 162 3.01 5.24 2.76
N ASP A 163 3.63 6.13 3.55
CA ASP A 163 4.71 5.79 4.47
C ASP A 163 4.19 5.06 5.72
N ILE A 164 5.02 4.15 6.21
CA ILE A 164 4.83 3.46 7.49
C ILE A 164 5.67 4.21 8.53
N VAL A 165 5.02 4.75 9.55
CA VAL A 165 5.65 5.57 10.59
C VAL A 165 5.71 4.78 11.90
N ASP A 166 6.73 5.00 12.72
CA ASP A 166 6.75 4.46 14.08
C ASP A 166 6.20 5.47 15.06
N CYS A 167 5.46 4.99 16.05
CA CYS A 167 5.12 5.81 17.20
C CYS A 167 6.42 6.17 17.93
N SER A 168 6.68 7.45 18.12
CA SER A 168 7.86 7.93 18.85
C SER A 168 7.96 7.43 20.30
N ALA A 169 6.82 7.01 20.88
CA ALA A 169 6.74 6.53 22.27
C ALA A 169 6.85 5.01 22.40
N CYS A 170 6.03 4.23 21.68
CA CYS A 170 6.04 2.77 21.79
C CYS A 170 6.85 2.04 20.70
N LEU A 171 7.36 2.77 19.70
CA LEU A 171 8.06 2.24 18.53
C LEU A 171 7.23 1.26 17.69
N GLU A 172 5.90 1.19 17.90
CA GLU A 172 5.03 0.38 17.05
C GLU A 172 4.82 1.07 15.70
N SER A 173 4.96 0.30 14.63
CA SER A 173 4.78 0.76 13.25
C SER A 173 3.31 0.80 12.84
N PHE A 174 2.90 1.86 12.13
CA PHE A 174 1.53 2.05 11.65
C PHE A 174 1.50 2.78 10.30
N PHE A 175 0.36 2.70 9.60
CA PHE A 175 0.12 3.45 8.37
C PHE A 175 -0.31 4.89 8.68
N ARG A 176 0.36 5.88 8.09
CA ARG A 176 0.03 7.30 8.32
C ARG A 176 -1.44 7.65 8.00
N ILE A 177 -2.03 6.98 7.02
CA ILE A 177 -3.44 7.15 6.64
C ILE A 177 -4.41 6.72 7.76
N ASP A 178 -4.00 5.80 8.64
CA ASP A 178 -4.81 5.25 9.73
C ASP A 178 -4.58 5.96 11.08
N THR A 179 -3.98 7.16 11.07
CA THR A 179 -3.67 7.91 12.30
C THR A 179 -4.89 8.13 13.21
N ALA A 180 -6.08 8.32 12.66
CA ALA A 180 -7.32 8.45 13.43
C ALA A 180 -7.76 7.15 14.15
N ASN A 181 -7.27 5.98 13.71
CA ASN A 181 -7.61 4.66 14.26
C ASN A 181 -6.52 4.09 15.18
N LEU A 182 -5.51 4.91 15.53
CA LEU A 182 -4.43 4.47 16.40
C LEU A 182 -4.96 4.12 17.79
N GLN A 183 -4.93 2.83 18.13
CA GLN A 183 -5.14 2.34 19.50
C GLN A 183 -3.88 2.43 20.35
N CYS A 184 -2.96 3.35 20.01
CA CYS A 184 -1.80 3.56 20.85
C CYS A 184 -2.31 4.01 22.23
N LYS A 185 -1.96 3.28 23.28
CA LYS A 185 -2.41 3.56 24.66
C LYS A 185 -1.84 4.88 25.23
N HIS A 186 -1.13 5.65 24.42
CA HIS A 186 -0.41 6.84 24.84
C HIS A 186 -1.13 8.10 24.34
N SER A 187 -1.53 8.96 25.27
CA SER A 187 -2.12 10.28 25.01
C SER A 187 -1.26 11.18 24.10
N PHE A 188 0.05 10.95 24.06
CA PHE A 188 1.01 11.72 23.28
C PHE A 188 0.86 11.56 21.75
N CYS A 189 0.20 10.50 21.27
CA CYS A 189 0.04 10.27 19.83
C CYS A 189 -0.90 11.27 19.17
N ASP A 190 -2.00 11.65 19.83
CA ASP A 190 -2.92 12.67 19.29
C ASP A 190 -2.24 14.04 19.13
N ASP A 191 -1.38 14.40 20.07
CA ASP A 191 -0.69 15.71 20.07
C ASP A 191 0.48 15.75 19.09
N CYS A 192 1.35 14.73 19.06
CA CYS A 192 2.47 14.68 18.11
C CYS A 192 2.06 14.59 16.64
N LEU A 193 0.89 14.00 16.35
CA LEU A 193 0.41 13.87 14.97
C LEU A 193 -0.23 15.16 14.46
N ARG A 194 -0.78 16.01 15.35
CA ARG A 194 -1.31 17.33 14.99
C ARG A 194 -0.18 18.30 14.61
N ASP A 195 0.95 18.23 15.29
CA ASP A 195 2.11 19.11 15.04
C ASP A 195 2.75 18.90 13.66
N LEU A 196 2.55 17.75 12.99
CA LEU A 196 3.03 17.53 11.62
C LEU A 196 2.08 18.06 10.54
N SER A 197 0.79 18.29 10.87
CA SER A 197 -0.19 18.87 9.95
C SER A 197 -0.19 20.40 9.97
N THR A 198 0.39 21.00 11.02
CA THR A 198 0.59 22.44 11.12
C THR A 198 2.05 22.78 10.86
N GLY A 199 2.40 22.83 9.58
CA GLY A 199 3.62 23.52 9.15
C GLY A 199 3.67 24.93 9.78
N PRO A 200 4.87 25.46 10.09
CA PRO A 200 5.01 26.61 10.97
C PRO A 200 4.30 27.82 10.39
N ALA A 201 3.18 28.20 11.00
CA ALA A 201 2.61 29.52 10.85
C ALA A 201 3.65 30.50 11.41
N LEU A 202 4.37 31.13 10.48
CA LEU A 202 5.32 32.20 10.72
C LEU A 202 4.77 33.17 11.77
N ALA A 203 5.58 33.34 12.81
CA ALA A 203 5.41 34.32 13.86
C ALA A 203 5.12 35.70 13.27
N ASN A 204 4.05 36.34 13.74
CA ASN A 204 3.91 37.78 13.70
C ASN A 204 3.85 38.28 15.15
N PRO A 205 4.96 38.80 15.70
CA PRO A 205 4.98 39.50 16.96
C PRO A 205 5.11 41.00 16.68
N ASP A 206 3.99 41.70 16.60
CA ASP A 206 3.89 43.16 16.78
C ASP A 206 2.43 43.39 17.26
N ALA A 207 2.14 43.60 18.55
CA ALA A 207 2.52 44.73 19.40
C ALA A 207 2.02 46.07 18.85
#